data_AF-A0A7C6LA12-F1
#
_entry.id   AF-A0A7C6LA12-F1
#
_cell.length_a   1.000
_cell.length_b   1.000
_cell.length_c   1.000
_cell.angle_alpha   90.00
_cell.angle_beta   90.00
_cell.angle_gamma   90.00
#
_symmetry.space_group_name_H-M   'P 1'
#
loop_
_entity.id
_entity.type
_entity.pdbx_description
1 polymer ?
#
loop_
_entity_poly.entity_id
_entity_poly.type
_entity_poly.pdbx_seq_one_letter_code
_entity_poly.pdbx_strand_id
1 'polypeptide(L)'
;MATTPDSLCAFEYDSTYLLSGTSISPFYLPPKSEVFIAKRTPFKGGFGVFGDSLPDGWGSLILDRYLKRKSTDPNKFTYRRE
;
A
#
# COMPACT_ATOMS: atom_id res chain seq x y z
N MET A 1 -8.52 -2.12 2.94
CA MET A 1 -8.08 -2.24 1.53
C MET A 1 -8.47 -3.60 1.01
N ALA A 2 -8.83 -3.69 -0.27
CA ALA A 2 -9.14 -4.92 -0.97
C ALA A 2 -8.52 -4.90 -2.38
N THR A 3 -8.59 -6.01 -3.10
CA THR A 3 -8.13 -6.12 -4.49
C THR A 3 -9.34 -6.38 -5.39
N THR A 4 -9.48 -5.61 -6.47
CA THR A 4 -10.54 -5.81 -7.48
C THR A 4 -10.22 -7.01 -8.39
N PRO A 5 -11.19 -7.52 -9.18
CA PRO A 5 -10.93 -8.56 -10.20
C PRO A 5 -9.83 -8.18 -11.18
N ASP A 6 -9.70 -6.89 -11.49
CA ASP A 6 -8.64 -6.37 -12.36
C ASP A 6 -7.28 -6.23 -11.64
N SER A 7 -7.09 -6.77 -10.43
CA SER A 7 -5.86 -6.59 -9.66
C SER A 7 -5.53 -5.10 -9.40
N LEU A 8 -6.55 -4.29 -9.10
CA LEU A 8 -6.40 -2.90 -8.65
C LEU A 8 -6.68 -2.82 -7.15
N CYS A 9 -5.96 -1.96 -6.46
CA CYS A 9 -6.19 -1.68 -5.04
C CYS A 9 -7.46 -0.86 -4.87
N ALA A 10 -8.35 -1.35 -4.01
CA ALA A 10 -9.53 -0.66 -3.52
C ALA A 10 -9.29 -0.20 -2.08
N PHE A 11 -9.57 1.08 -1.80
CA PHE A 11 -9.42 1.69 -0.49
C PHE A 11 -10.68 2.47 -0.13
N GLU A 12 -11.10 2.43 1.12
CA GLU A 12 -12.15 3.27 1.68
C GLU A 12 -11.71 3.71 3.07
N TYR A 13 -12.04 4.95 3.43
CA TYR A 13 -11.79 5.46 4.77
C TYR A 13 -12.74 4.80 5.78
N ASP A 14 -12.23 4.56 6.98
CA ASP A 14 -13.11 4.20 8.10
C ASP A 14 -14.06 5.38 8.42
N SER A 15 -15.32 5.06 8.73
CA SER A 15 -16.35 6.07 8.98
C SER A 15 -16.05 6.92 10.21
N THR A 16 -15.40 6.37 11.23
CA THR A 16 -14.98 7.13 12.42
C THR A 16 -13.79 8.02 12.12
N TYR A 17 -12.89 7.57 11.24
CA TYR A 17 -11.76 8.38 10.79
C TYR A 17 -12.22 9.60 10.00
N LEU A 18 -13.31 9.52 9.23
CA LEU A 18 -13.85 10.66 8.49
C LEU A 18 -14.39 11.79 9.39
N LEU A 19 -14.67 11.54 10.67
CA LEU A 19 -15.20 12.54 11.60
C LEU A 19 -14.17 13.60 11.99
N SER A 20 -12.89 13.24 12.07
CA SER A 20 -11.82 14.11 12.57
C SER A 20 -10.48 13.93 11.86
N GLY A 21 -10.37 12.93 11.00
CA GLY A 21 -9.16 12.59 10.26
C GLY A 21 -8.87 13.57 9.13
N THR A 22 -7.65 13.46 8.61
CA THR A 22 -7.18 14.26 7.48
C THR A 22 -7.01 13.37 6.26
N SER A 23 -6.88 14.00 5.10
CA SER A 23 -6.57 13.26 3.88
C SER A 23 -5.18 12.61 3.97
N ILE A 24 -5.11 11.31 3.67
CA ILE A 24 -3.83 10.61 3.51
C ILE A 24 -3.18 11.00 2.16
N SER A 25 -3.98 11.36 1.16
CA SER A 25 -3.51 11.90 -0.12
C SER A 25 -4.54 12.86 -0.71
N PRO A 26 -4.40 14.19 -0.56
CA PRO A 26 -5.44 15.17 -0.89
C PRO A 26 -6.02 15.06 -2.30
N PHE A 27 -5.20 14.68 -3.27
CA PHE A 27 -5.60 14.60 -4.67
C PHE A 27 -6.18 13.24 -5.08
N TYR A 28 -5.74 12.15 -4.45
CA TYR A 28 -6.09 10.79 -4.87
C TYR A 28 -6.99 10.05 -3.88
N LEU A 29 -6.98 10.45 -2.62
CA LEU A 29 -7.76 9.90 -1.51
C LEU A 29 -8.30 11.06 -0.64
N PRO A 30 -9.15 11.95 -1.18
CA PRO A 30 -9.82 12.96 -0.35
C PRO A 30 -10.68 12.27 0.74
N PRO A 31 -10.89 12.91 1.91
CA PRO A 31 -11.62 12.31 3.03
C PRO A 31 -13.12 12.27 2.71
N LYS A 32 -13.53 11.24 1.97
CA LYS A 32 -14.91 10.99 1.57
C LYS A 32 -15.28 9.54 1.88
N SER A 33 -16.56 9.33 2.15
CA SER A 33 -17.15 8.01 2.34
C SER A 33 -17.44 7.38 0.97
N GLU A 34 -16.40 6.84 0.33
CA GLU A 34 -16.51 6.12 -0.93
C GLU A 34 -15.35 5.13 -1.09
N VAL A 35 -15.55 4.15 -1.98
CA VAL A 35 -14.48 3.25 -2.40
C VAL A 35 -13.67 3.90 -3.52
N PHE A 36 -12.40 4.16 -3.23
CA PHE A 36 -11.41 4.62 -4.20
C PHE A 36 -10.72 3.42 -4.86
N ILE A 37 -10.68 3.43 -6.20
CA ILE A 37 -9.96 2.44 -6.98
C ILE A 37 -8.69 3.07 -7.55
N ALA A 38 -7.55 2.43 -7.31
CA ALA A 38 -6.26 2.87 -7.83
C ALA A 38 -6.20 2.78 -9.36
N LYS A 39 -5.41 3.68 -9.95
CA LYS A 39 -5.09 3.62 -11.38
C LYS A 39 -4.04 2.54 -11.63
N ARG A 40 -4.12 1.87 -12.79
CA ARG A 40 -3.11 0.88 -13.21
C ARG A 40 -1.70 1.48 -13.22
N THR A 41 -1.55 2.70 -13.74
CA THR A 41 -0.28 3.41 -13.83
C THR A 41 -0.27 4.63 -12.91
N PRO A 42 0.90 5.02 -12.38
CA PRO A 42 2.22 4.41 -12.55
C PRO A 42 2.51 3.25 -11.56
N PHE A 43 1.68 3.04 -10.54
CA PHE A 43 2.00 2.15 -9.41
C PHE A 43 1.46 0.72 -9.55
N LYS A 44 1.35 0.21 -10.79
CA LYS A 44 0.87 -1.16 -11.10
C LYS A 44 -0.49 -1.52 -10.45
N GLY A 45 -1.39 -0.55 -10.32
CA GLY A 45 -2.69 -0.75 -9.65
C GLY A 45 -2.69 -0.48 -8.15
N GLY A 46 -1.61 0.07 -7.58
CA GLY A 46 -1.57 0.59 -6.21
C GLY A 46 -1.76 2.11 -6.11
N PHE A 47 -1.89 2.63 -4.90
CA PHE A 47 -1.79 4.06 -4.63
C PHE A 47 -0.35 4.44 -4.30
N GLY A 48 0.12 5.56 -4.85
CA GLY A 48 1.48 6.06 -4.62
C GLY A 48 1.82 6.24 -3.15
N VAL A 49 0.89 6.82 -2.37
CA VAL A 49 1.08 7.06 -0.93
C VAL A 49 1.37 5.78 -0.13
N PHE A 50 0.77 4.64 -0.53
CA PHE A 50 1.09 3.36 0.10
C PHE A 50 2.42 2.81 -0.42
N GLY A 51 2.74 3.06 -1.69
CA GLY A 51 4.04 2.74 -2.28
C GLY A 51 5.22 3.46 -1.61
N ASP A 52 5.02 4.71 -1.17
CA ASP A 52 6.03 5.51 -0.48
C ASP A 52 6.36 4.97 0.93
N SER A 53 5.49 4.12 1.49
CA SER A 53 5.71 3.46 2.78
C SER A 53 6.47 2.13 2.65
N LEU A 54 6.69 1.63 1.43
CA LEU A 54 7.40 0.38 1.21
C LEU A 54 8.92 0.62 1.23
N PRO A 55 9.71 -0.37 1.70
CA PRO A 55 11.15 -0.26 1.68
C PRO A 55 11.66 -0.08 0.24
N ASP A 56 12.65 0.79 0.08
CA ASP A 56 13.40 0.92 -1.16
C ASP A 56 14.33 -0.29 -1.38
N GLY A 57 15.23 -0.22 -2.37
CA GLY A 57 16.15 -1.31 -2.67
C GLY A 57 17.03 -1.72 -1.48
N TRP A 58 17.56 -0.73 -0.74
CA TRP A 58 18.40 -1.00 0.44
C TRP A 58 17.57 -1.46 1.63
N GLY A 59 16.40 -0.85 1.84
CA GLY A 59 15.45 -1.23 2.88
C GLY A 59 15.01 -2.68 2.73
N SER A 60 14.75 -3.12 1.49
CA SER A 60 14.34 -4.50 1.18
C SER A 60 15.45 -5.48 1.52
N LEU A 61 16.71 -5.14 1.21
CA LEU A 61 17.87 -5.97 1.55
C LEU A 61 18.11 -6.07 3.07
N ILE A 62 17.88 -5.00 3.82
CA ILE A 62 17.96 -5.01 5.29
C ILE A 62 16.83 -5.85 5.88
N LEU A 63 15.60 -5.67 5.39
CA LEU A 63 14.43 -6.45 5.82
C LEU A 63 14.62 -7.94 5.56
N ASP A 64 15.10 -8.31 4.38
CA ASP A 64 15.41 -9.69 4.01
C ASP A 64 16.42 -10.33 4.98
N ARG A 65 17.50 -9.60 5.31
CA ARG A 65 18.50 -10.07 6.28
C ARG A 65 17.91 -10.22 7.68
N TYR A 66 17.05 -9.28 8.09
CA TYR A 66 16.39 -9.34 9.38
C TYR A 66 15.46 -10.56 9.49
N LEU A 67 14.59 -10.78 8.49
CA LEU A 67 13.65 -11.89 8.46
C LEU A 67 14.38 -13.25 8.43
N LYS A 68 15.44 -13.38 7.62
CA LYS A 68 16.29 -14.58 7.61
C LYS A 68 16.89 -14.88 8.99
N ARG A 69 17.38 -13.86 9.71
CA ARG A 69 17.88 -14.04 11.09
C ARG A 69 16.80 -14.49 12.08
N LYS A 70 15.53 -14.21 11.79
CA LYS A 70 14.38 -14.66 12.59
C LYS A 70 13.83 -16.01 12.12
N SER A 71 14.53 -16.70 11.22
CA SER A 71 14.06 -17.96 10.60
C SER A 71 12.72 -17.81 9.87
N THR A 72 12.42 -16.60 9.39
CA THR A 72 11.23 -16.27 8.64
C THR A 72 11.60 -16.13 7.17
N ASP A 73 10.87 -16.82 6.29
CA ASP A 73 11.05 -16.69 4.83
C ASP A 73 10.66 -15.27 4.37
N PRO A 74 11.60 -14.46 3.86
CA PRO A 74 11.30 -13.10 3.39
C PRO A 74 10.32 -13.07 2.22
N ASN A 75 10.25 -14.13 1.41
CA ASN A 75 9.36 -14.17 0.24
C ASN A 75 7.87 -14.14 0.61
N LYS A 76 7.53 -14.40 1.89
CA LYS A 76 6.16 -14.25 2.39
C LYS A 76 5.75 -12.81 2.67
N PHE A 77 6.71 -11.89 2.75
CA PHE A 77 6.48 -10.51 3.21
C PHE A 77 6.98 -9.46 2.21
N THR A 78 7.94 -9.82 1.35
CA THR A 78 8.53 -8.90 0.38
C THR A 78 7.75 -8.95 -0.93
N TYR A 79 7.08 -7.85 -1.28
CA TYR A 79 6.55 -7.63 -2.62
C TYR A 79 7.72 -7.37 -3.57
N ARG A 80 8.16 -8.38 -4.33
CA ARG A 80 9.17 -8.17 -5.36
C ARG A 80 8.55 -7.42 -6.53
N ARG A 81 9.09 -6.24 -6.84
CA ARG A 81 8.86 -5.58 -8.13
C ARG A 81 9.60 -6.41 -9.18
N GLU A 82 8.88 -7.29 -9.86
CA GLU A 82 9.31 -7.78 -11.18
C GLU A 82 9.30 -6.64 -12.20
#